data_AF-A0A9N8DUY6-F1
#
_entry.id   AF-A0A9N8DUY6-F1
#
_cell.length_a   1.000
_cell.length_b   1.000
_cell.length_c   1.000
_cell.angle_alpha   90.00
_cell.angle_beta   90.00
_cell.angle_gamma   90.00
#
_symmetry.space_group_name_H-M   'P 1'
#
loop_
_entity.id
_entity.type
_entity.pdbx_description
1 polymer ?
#
loop_
_entity_poly.entity_id
_entity_poly.type
_entity_poly.pdbx_seq_one_letter_code
_entity_poly.pdbx_strand_id
1 'polypeptide(L)'
;MISPTTTILDLNNEAVSYLCQGNHDATTTKLRAAIKSLERCFQQEKTVPSRPVTSEEPPKKKRRRMAMPKKGDYVPIRSITVTASDLPSAASSLNDETSLLMVYDRAFDFPALDSDDCMDFTSQQSKTRVASILLYNLGLSYHREGVRNGKSADLTMALKFYREAYMVLKSAWAKSDFKEVFVLLLALLNNMACIHAYMSDGKETHQCINWMNRAIASKQRAILSKEDYTFFSLNLSVFRGHQLRLASAA
;
A
#
# COMPACT_ATOMS: atom_id res chain seq x y z
N MET A 1 34.80 -0.49 -6.61
CA MET A 1 34.17 -1.13 -5.43
C MET A 1 32.69 -1.24 -5.70
N ILE A 2 32.17 -2.47 -5.83
CA ILE A 2 30.76 -2.73 -6.16
C ILE A 2 29.98 -2.50 -4.87
N SER A 3 29.04 -1.55 -4.88
CA SER A 3 28.16 -1.30 -3.73
C SER A 3 27.41 -2.59 -3.38
N PRO A 4 27.17 -2.87 -2.08
CA PRO A 4 26.45 -4.06 -1.63
C PRO A 4 25.11 -4.21 -2.37
N THR A 5 24.64 -5.45 -2.51
CA THR A 5 23.37 -5.81 -3.13
C THR A 5 22.24 -4.89 -2.66
N THR A 6 21.80 -3.96 -3.52
CA THR A 6 20.67 -3.08 -3.23
C THR A 6 19.45 -3.94 -2.91
N THR A 7 18.93 -3.79 -1.70
CA THR A 7 17.79 -4.60 -1.26
C THR A 7 16.49 -4.08 -1.88
N ILE A 8 15.44 -4.90 -1.85
CA ILE A 8 14.09 -4.49 -2.29
C ILE A 8 13.61 -3.26 -1.48
N LEU A 9 14.01 -3.17 -0.21
CA LEU A 9 13.64 -2.08 0.69
C LEU A 9 14.39 -0.79 0.33
N ASP A 10 15.68 -0.88 0.00
CA ASP A 10 16.46 0.27 -0.47
C ASP A 10 15.87 0.86 -1.75
N LEU A 11 15.50 0.00 -2.71
CA LEU A 11 14.84 0.43 -3.94
C LEU A 11 13.49 1.13 -3.67
N ASN A 12 12.71 0.64 -2.71
CA ASN A 12 11.47 1.31 -2.30
C ASN A 12 11.77 2.68 -1.67
N ASN A 13 12.70 2.75 -0.73
CA ASN A 13 13.01 3.97 0.01
C ASN A 13 13.61 5.04 -0.92
N GLU A 14 14.47 4.66 -1.86
CA GLU A 14 14.94 5.54 -2.94
C GLU A 14 13.77 6.03 -3.80
N ALA A 15 12.83 5.15 -4.18
CA ALA A 15 11.66 5.56 -4.94
C ALA A 15 10.77 6.54 -4.17
N VAL A 16 10.57 6.35 -2.87
CA VAL A 16 9.84 7.29 -2.01
C VAL A 16 10.53 8.65 -1.97
N SER A 17 11.87 8.67 -1.91
CA SER A 17 12.64 9.92 -2.00
C SER A 17 12.40 10.64 -3.34
N TYR A 18 12.46 9.94 -4.47
CA TYR A 18 12.14 10.51 -5.78
C TYR A 18 10.69 10.97 -5.91
N LEU A 19 9.76 10.25 -5.27
CA LEU A 19 8.34 10.61 -5.25
C LEU A 19 8.13 11.92 -4.50
N CYS A 20 8.82 12.13 -3.38
CA CYS A 20 8.83 13.39 -2.62
C CYS A 20 9.42 14.57 -3.41
N GLN A 21 10.29 14.29 -4.38
CA GLN A 21 10.88 15.28 -5.29
C GLN A 21 10.02 15.52 -6.54
N GLY A 22 8.88 14.82 -6.70
CA GLY A 22 8.05 14.92 -7.90
C GLY A 22 8.66 14.26 -9.15
N ASN A 23 9.71 13.45 -9.00
CA ASN A 23 10.38 12.76 -10.10
C ASN A 23 9.68 11.42 -10.41
N HIS A 24 8.64 11.49 -11.25
CA HIS A 24 7.81 10.35 -11.64
C HIS A 24 8.63 9.22 -12.28
N ASP A 25 9.51 9.53 -13.23
CA ASP A 25 10.28 8.54 -14.00
C ASP A 25 11.25 7.75 -13.12
N ALA A 26 11.98 8.45 -12.25
CA ALA A 26 12.90 7.79 -11.31
C ALA A 26 12.13 6.93 -10.30
N THR A 27 11.01 7.44 -9.78
CA THR A 27 10.12 6.71 -8.87
C THR A 27 9.63 5.41 -9.50
N THR A 28 9.06 5.47 -10.70
CA THR A 28 8.49 4.28 -11.37
C THR A 28 9.57 3.28 -11.75
N THR A 29 10.75 3.74 -12.18
CA THR A 29 11.89 2.88 -12.51
C THR A 29 12.35 2.08 -11.30
N LYS A 30 12.53 2.74 -10.14
CA LYS A 30 12.97 2.09 -8.90
C LYS A 30 11.93 1.12 -8.36
N LEU A 31 10.64 1.49 -8.34
CA LEU A 31 9.56 0.60 -7.90
C LEU A 31 9.43 -0.64 -8.80
N ARG A 32 9.52 -0.48 -10.12
CA ARG A 32 9.50 -1.63 -11.05
C ARG A 32 10.70 -2.54 -10.84
N ALA A 33 11.88 -2.00 -10.56
CA ALA A 33 13.06 -2.80 -10.22
C ALA A 33 12.88 -3.57 -8.90
N ALA A 34 12.26 -2.94 -7.89
CA ALA A 34 11.93 -3.58 -6.62
C ALA A 34 10.93 -4.73 -6.81
N ILE A 35 9.86 -4.50 -7.57
CA ILE A 35 8.83 -5.52 -7.88
C ILE A 35 9.46 -6.71 -8.61
N LYS A 36 10.25 -6.48 -9.67
CA LYS A 36 10.97 -7.55 -10.38
C LYS A 36 11.91 -8.35 -9.46
N SER A 37 12.54 -7.69 -8.50
CA SER A 37 13.42 -8.35 -7.53
C SER A 37 12.63 -9.22 -6.56
N LEU A 38 11.48 -8.74 -6.10
CA LEU A 38 10.56 -9.51 -5.27
C LEU A 38 9.95 -10.72 -6.02
N GLU A 39 9.61 -10.57 -7.30
CA GLU A 39 9.15 -11.66 -8.16
C GLU A 39 10.19 -12.78 -8.29
N ARG A 40 11.47 -12.44 -8.42
CA ARG A 40 12.56 -13.43 -8.41
C ARG A 40 12.61 -14.21 -7.09
N CYS A 41 12.38 -13.54 -5.95
CA CYS A 41 12.29 -14.21 -4.65
C CYS A 41 11.09 -15.17 -4.56
N PHE A 42 9.98 -14.93 -5.27
CA PHE A 42 8.86 -15.88 -5.35
C PHE A 42 9.16 -17.07 -6.27
N GLN A 43 9.94 -16.86 -7.32
CA GLN A 43 10.27 -17.93 -8.28
C GLN A 43 11.30 -18.91 -7.70
N GLN A 44 12.30 -18.41 -6.98
CA GLN A 44 13.35 -19.24 -6.37
C GLN A 44 12.78 -20.28 -5.38
N GLU A 45 11.70 -19.96 -4.67
CA GLU A 45 11.04 -20.91 -3.75
C GLU A 45 10.35 -22.06 -4.47
N LYS A 46 9.85 -21.83 -5.70
CA LYS A 46 9.21 -22.88 -6.50
C LYS A 46 10.21 -23.87 -7.07
N THR A 47 11.46 -23.44 -7.24
CA THR A 47 12.51 -24.24 -7.89
C THR A 47 13.29 -25.13 -6.95
N VAL A 48 13.13 -25.02 -5.62
CA VAL A 48 13.78 -25.95 -4.68
C VAL A 48 13.13 -27.32 -4.87
N PRO A 49 13.81 -28.31 -5.49
CA PRO A 49 13.22 -29.61 -5.73
C PRO A 49 12.91 -30.22 -4.37
N SER A 50 11.67 -30.67 -4.17
CA SER A 50 11.28 -31.47 -3.02
C SER A 50 12.30 -32.60 -2.93
N ARG A 51 13.25 -32.53 -1.97
CA ARG A 51 14.27 -33.57 -1.81
C ARG A 51 13.52 -34.90 -1.79
N PRO A 52 13.86 -35.85 -2.68
CA PRO A 52 13.20 -37.13 -2.69
C PRO A 52 13.30 -37.67 -1.27
N VAL A 53 12.14 -37.99 -0.69
CA VAL A 53 12.05 -38.58 0.64
C VAL A 53 12.68 -39.96 0.51
N THR A 54 13.99 -40.04 0.70
CA THR A 54 14.69 -41.31 0.81
C THR A 54 14.08 -42.01 2.02
N SER A 55 13.50 -43.17 1.74
CA SER A 55 12.81 -44.06 2.67
C SER A 55 13.77 -44.63 3.72
N GLU A 56 14.36 -43.77 4.55
CA GLU A 56 15.07 -44.20 5.75
C GLU A 56 14.12 -44.21 6.95
N GLU A 57 14.32 -45.28 7.71
CA GLU A 57 13.56 -45.84 8.82
C GLU A 57 12.96 -44.82 9.80
N PRO A 58 11.71 -45.02 10.28
CA PRO A 58 10.98 -44.05 11.08
C PRO A 58 11.71 -43.70 12.40
N PRO A 59 12.24 -42.46 12.56
CA PRO A 59 12.90 -42.06 13.78
C PRO A 59 11.88 -41.90 14.91
N LYS A 60 12.19 -42.50 16.07
CA LYS A 60 11.38 -42.46 17.29
C LYS A 60 11.03 -41.00 17.65
N LYS A 61 9.72 -40.72 17.66
CA LYS A 61 9.08 -39.40 17.82
C LYS A 61 9.51 -38.67 19.10
N LYS A 62 10.63 -37.96 19.08
CA LYS A 62 10.88 -36.85 20.03
C LYS A 62 10.03 -35.67 19.57
N ARG A 63 8.92 -35.40 20.27
CA ARG A 63 8.10 -34.18 20.10
C ARG A 63 9.00 -32.95 20.29
N ARG A 64 9.62 -32.47 19.21
CA ARG A 64 10.22 -31.14 19.18
C ARG A 64 9.07 -30.15 19.36
N ARG A 65 9.00 -29.52 20.54
CA ARG A 65 8.20 -28.31 20.72
C ARG A 65 8.75 -27.29 19.72
N MET A 66 8.02 -27.06 18.63
CA MET A 66 8.33 -25.93 17.76
C MET A 66 8.15 -24.68 18.61
N ALA A 67 9.23 -23.95 18.82
CA ALA A 67 9.17 -22.67 19.50
C ALA A 67 8.18 -21.80 18.74
N MET A 68 7.16 -21.30 19.44
CA MET A 68 6.24 -20.31 18.87
C MET A 68 7.09 -19.16 18.33
N PRO A 69 6.86 -18.68 17.10
CA PRO A 69 7.57 -17.53 16.55
C PRO A 69 7.44 -16.37 17.54
N LYS A 70 8.58 -15.75 17.88
CA LYS A 70 8.58 -14.62 18.82
C LYS A 70 7.72 -13.52 18.22
N LYS A 71 6.78 -13.06 19.03
CA LYS A 71 5.81 -12.02 18.67
C LYS A 71 6.56 -10.68 18.62
N GLY A 72 7.18 -10.32 17.49
CA GLY A 72 7.95 -9.07 17.41
C GLY A 72 8.72 -8.74 16.13
N ASP A 73 8.97 -9.69 15.23
CA ASP A 73 10.02 -9.48 14.21
C ASP A 73 9.53 -8.77 12.92
N TYR A 74 8.46 -7.98 12.99
CA TYR A 74 7.98 -7.23 11.83
C TYR A 74 8.55 -5.83 11.83
N VAL A 75 9.18 -5.46 10.72
CA VAL A 75 9.68 -4.09 10.52
C VAL A 75 8.50 -3.15 10.35
N PRO A 76 8.33 -2.12 11.18
CA PRO A 76 7.18 -1.23 11.12
C PRO A 76 7.17 -0.47 9.79
N ILE A 77 5.98 -0.28 9.21
CA ILE A 77 5.78 0.61 8.05
C ILE A 77 5.68 2.04 8.58
N ARG A 78 6.29 3.00 7.88
CA ARG A 78 6.03 4.43 8.14
C ARG A 78 5.27 5.03 6.97
N SER A 79 4.37 5.97 7.29
CA SER A 79 3.67 6.78 6.29
C SER A 79 4.35 8.14 6.20
N ILE A 80 4.89 8.48 5.04
CA ILE A 80 5.64 9.71 4.80
C ILE A 80 4.82 10.61 3.89
N THR A 81 4.59 11.84 4.33
CA THR A 81 3.93 12.86 3.50
C THR A 81 4.78 13.17 2.29
N VAL A 82 4.20 13.05 1.09
CA VAL A 82 4.88 13.39 -0.15
C VAL A 82 4.67 14.88 -0.37
N THR A 83 5.63 15.70 0.03
CA THR A 83 5.53 17.17 -0.06
C THR A 83 5.11 17.60 -1.46
N ALA A 84 3.98 18.30 -1.52
CA ALA A 84 3.49 18.96 -2.71
C ALA A 84 4.36 20.20 -2.97
N SER A 85 5.54 20.03 -3.58
CA SER A 85 6.28 21.19 -4.09
C SER A 85 5.44 21.91 -5.16
N ASP A 86 4.68 21.18 -5.97
CA ASP A 86 4.11 21.72 -7.21
C ASP A 86 2.64 21.35 -7.48
N LEU A 87 1.94 20.70 -6.54
CA LEU A 87 0.50 20.49 -6.73
C LEU A 87 -0.20 21.83 -6.49
N PRO A 88 -0.95 22.37 -7.47
CA PRO A 88 -1.73 23.58 -7.26
C PRO A 88 -2.58 23.34 -6.02
N SER A 89 -2.33 24.14 -4.97
CA SER A 89 -3.05 24.02 -3.71
C SER A 89 -4.53 23.94 -4.04
N ALA A 90 -5.20 22.87 -3.61
CA ALA A 90 -6.62 22.63 -3.88
C ALA A 90 -7.51 23.81 -3.41
N ALA A 91 -6.95 24.75 -2.64
CA ALA A 91 -7.55 26.04 -2.33
C ALA A 91 -7.84 26.93 -3.56
N SER A 92 -7.14 26.75 -4.69
CA SER A 92 -7.28 27.60 -5.87
C SER A 92 -8.41 27.20 -6.83
N SER A 93 -8.99 25.99 -6.67
CA SER A 93 -10.10 25.50 -7.52
C SER A 93 -11.38 25.27 -6.73
N LEU A 94 -11.68 26.13 -5.74
CA LEU A 94 -12.94 26.10 -4.97
C LEU A 94 -14.22 26.19 -5.82
N ASN A 95 -14.11 26.45 -7.12
CA ASN A 95 -15.23 26.43 -8.05
C ASN A 95 -15.47 25.06 -8.69
N ASP A 96 -14.57 24.10 -8.51
CA ASP A 96 -14.71 22.74 -9.05
C ASP A 96 -15.27 21.82 -7.94
N GLU A 97 -16.60 21.82 -7.78
CA GLU A 97 -17.32 20.96 -6.83
C GLU A 97 -17.05 19.45 -7.02
N THR A 98 -16.29 19.07 -8.05
CA THR A 98 -16.02 17.69 -8.42
C THR A 98 -15.00 16.98 -7.52
N SER A 99 -14.09 17.70 -6.83
CA SER A 99 -13.12 17.06 -5.92
C SER A 99 -13.70 16.81 -4.53
N LEU A 100 -14.69 15.92 -4.45
CA LEU A 100 -15.37 15.52 -3.22
C LEU A 100 -14.47 14.80 -2.20
N LEU A 101 -13.36 14.22 -2.67
CA LEU A 101 -12.48 13.38 -1.87
C LEU A 101 -11.03 13.82 -1.98
N MET A 102 -10.37 14.01 -0.83
CA MET A 102 -8.94 14.29 -0.77
C MET A 102 -8.13 13.03 -1.07
N VAL A 103 -7.10 13.16 -1.92
CA VAL A 103 -6.13 12.08 -2.14
C VAL A 103 -5.30 11.88 -0.88
N TYR A 104 -5.10 10.62 -0.48
CA TYR A 104 -4.17 10.28 0.60
C TYR A 104 -2.75 10.28 0.03
N ASP A 105 -2.10 11.43 0.17
CA ASP A 105 -0.83 11.77 -0.46
C ASP A 105 0.38 11.44 0.42
N ARG A 106 0.37 10.24 0.98
CA ARG A 106 1.48 9.71 1.77
C ARG A 106 1.99 8.42 1.15
N ALA A 107 3.31 8.33 0.98
CA ALA A 107 4.00 7.13 0.56
C ALA A 107 4.32 6.25 1.77
N PHE A 108 4.58 4.96 1.54
CA PHE A 108 5.01 4.05 2.60
C PHE A 108 6.45 3.62 2.42
N ASP A 109 7.23 3.76 3.48
CA ASP A 109 8.64 3.35 3.50
C ASP A 109 8.93 2.37 4.64
N PHE A 110 10.16 1.87 4.63
CA PHE A 110 10.69 1.02 5.70
C PHE A 110 11.80 1.78 6.43
N PRO A 111 11.81 1.79 7.77
CA PRO A 111 12.92 2.35 8.53
C PRO A 111 14.21 1.60 8.17
N ALA A 112 15.32 2.34 8.19
CA ALA A 112 16.64 1.74 8.05
C ALA A 112 16.82 0.71 9.16
N LEU A 113 17.14 -0.52 8.77
CA LEU A 113 17.48 -1.58 9.71
C LEU A 113 18.96 -1.44 10.01
N ASP A 114 19.33 -1.66 11.27
CA ASP A 114 20.73 -1.82 11.62
C ASP A 114 21.28 -3.03 10.85
N SER A 115 22.58 -2.98 10.49
CA SER A 115 23.20 -3.92 9.53
C SER A 115 23.08 -5.40 9.86
N ASP A 116 22.65 -5.75 11.07
CA ASP A 116 22.45 -7.13 11.54
C ASP A 116 21.00 -7.64 11.35
N ASP A 117 20.03 -6.73 11.20
CA ASP A 117 18.60 -7.06 11.03
C ASP A 117 18.26 -7.15 9.54
N CYS A 118 18.67 -8.24 8.90
CA CYS A 118 18.20 -8.53 7.54
C CYS A 118 16.73 -8.94 7.59
N MET A 119 15.87 -8.16 6.91
CA MET A 119 14.46 -8.48 6.77
C MET A 119 14.27 -9.89 6.21
N ASP A 120 13.60 -10.72 7.00
CA ASP A 120 13.35 -12.09 6.62
C ASP A 120 12.25 -12.16 5.56
N PHE A 121 12.67 -12.18 4.30
CA PHE A 121 11.82 -12.46 3.16
C PHE A 121 11.43 -13.94 3.07
N THR A 122 11.79 -14.82 4.01
CA THR A 122 11.32 -16.22 3.97
C THR A 122 9.84 -16.34 4.29
N SER A 123 9.27 -15.38 5.03
CA SER A 123 7.83 -15.42 5.31
C SER A 123 7.01 -14.88 4.12
N GLN A 124 6.03 -15.66 3.68
CA GLN A 124 5.06 -15.23 2.68
C GLN A 124 4.35 -13.93 3.07
N GLN A 125 4.15 -13.71 4.37
CA GLN A 125 3.51 -12.51 4.91
C GLN A 125 4.36 -11.25 4.67
N SER A 126 5.67 -11.31 4.94
CA SER A 126 6.59 -10.21 4.66
C SER A 126 6.61 -9.89 3.16
N LYS A 127 6.65 -10.91 2.30
CA LYS A 127 6.62 -10.70 0.84
C LYS A 127 5.33 -10.03 0.36
N THR A 128 4.18 -10.52 0.82
CA THR A 128 2.87 -9.93 0.49
C THR A 128 2.82 -8.47 0.93
N ARG A 129 3.25 -8.17 2.15
CA ARG A 129 3.27 -6.80 2.67
C ARG A 129 4.12 -5.88 1.79
N VAL A 130 5.35 -6.29 1.48
CA VAL A 130 6.26 -5.50 0.64
C VAL A 130 5.68 -5.33 -0.77
N ALA A 131 5.12 -6.39 -1.37
CA ALA A 131 4.46 -6.31 -2.66
C ALA A 131 3.32 -5.26 -2.67
N SER A 132 2.44 -5.28 -1.67
CA SER A 132 1.34 -4.33 -1.56
C SER A 132 1.81 -2.88 -1.40
N ILE A 133 2.89 -2.64 -0.67
CA ILE A 133 3.48 -1.30 -0.50
C ILE A 133 4.09 -0.81 -1.82
N LEU A 134 4.86 -1.65 -2.50
CA LEU A 134 5.47 -1.33 -3.79
C LEU A 134 4.40 -0.97 -4.83
N LEU A 135 3.34 -1.78 -4.91
CA LEU A 135 2.22 -1.54 -5.82
C LEU A 135 1.44 -0.26 -5.45
N TYR A 136 1.21 -0.03 -4.16
CA TYR A 136 0.57 1.21 -3.70
C TYR A 136 1.39 2.45 -4.07
N ASN A 137 2.70 2.47 -3.77
CA ASN A 137 3.56 3.61 -4.08
C ASN A 137 3.65 3.84 -5.59
N LEU A 138 3.60 2.77 -6.39
CA LEU A 138 3.57 2.87 -7.84
C LEU A 138 2.24 3.47 -8.32
N GLY A 139 1.13 3.03 -7.73
CA GLY A 139 -0.19 3.63 -7.94
C GLY A 139 -0.22 5.12 -7.56
N LEU A 140 0.40 5.50 -6.44
CA LEU A 140 0.49 6.90 -5.99
C LEU A 140 1.29 7.77 -6.98
N SER A 141 2.40 7.25 -7.50
CA SER A 141 3.18 7.95 -8.53
C SER A 141 2.36 8.24 -9.79
N TYR A 142 1.62 7.25 -10.30
CA TYR A 142 0.71 7.43 -11.45
C TYR A 142 -0.49 8.33 -11.12
N HIS A 143 -1.03 8.24 -9.90
CA HIS A 143 -2.17 9.07 -9.48
C HIS A 143 -1.78 10.55 -9.51
N ARG A 144 -0.63 10.89 -8.91
CA ARG A 144 -0.09 12.26 -8.92
C ARG A 144 0.17 12.75 -10.33
N GLU A 145 0.77 11.92 -11.19
CA GLU A 145 1.04 12.28 -12.59
C GLU A 145 -0.26 12.54 -13.39
N GLY A 146 -1.26 11.69 -13.18
CA GLY A 146 -2.57 11.79 -13.83
C GLY A 146 -3.32 13.04 -13.40
N VAL A 147 -3.33 13.37 -12.11
CA VAL A 147 -3.94 14.62 -11.61
C VAL A 147 -3.17 15.84 -12.11
N ARG A 148 -1.84 15.84 -11.99
CA ARG A 148 -0.98 16.97 -12.39
C ARG A 148 -1.14 17.33 -13.87
N ASN A 149 -1.23 16.33 -14.74
CA ASN A 149 -1.29 16.53 -16.19
C ASN A 149 -2.69 16.41 -16.78
N GLY A 150 -3.73 16.12 -15.99
CA GLY A 150 -5.06 15.79 -16.49
C GLY A 150 -5.10 14.53 -17.37
N LYS A 151 -4.19 13.57 -17.16
CA LYS A 151 -4.06 12.36 -17.99
C LYS A 151 -4.86 11.19 -17.40
N SER A 152 -6.01 10.90 -17.99
CA SER A 152 -6.87 9.78 -17.59
C SER A 152 -6.22 8.40 -17.71
N ALA A 153 -5.27 8.24 -18.65
CA ALA A 153 -4.49 7.01 -18.81
C ALA A 153 -3.65 6.70 -17.56
N ASP A 154 -3.02 7.72 -16.97
CA ASP A 154 -2.22 7.58 -15.75
C ASP A 154 -3.12 7.27 -14.55
N LEU A 155 -4.31 7.87 -14.45
CA LEU A 155 -5.30 7.52 -13.43
C LEU A 155 -5.80 6.07 -13.56
N THR A 156 -5.97 5.60 -14.78
CA THR A 156 -6.34 4.19 -15.04
C THR A 156 -5.23 3.24 -14.59
N MET A 157 -3.96 3.59 -14.86
CA MET A 157 -2.81 2.84 -14.38
C MET A 157 -2.70 2.87 -12.85
N ALA A 158 -2.94 4.01 -12.21
CA ALA A 158 -2.99 4.13 -10.76
C ALA A 158 -4.05 3.20 -10.15
N LEU A 159 -5.27 3.23 -10.69
CA LEU A 159 -6.36 2.36 -10.25
C LEU A 159 -6.03 0.87 -10.42
N LYS A 160 -5.37 0.50 -11.52
CA LYS A 160 -4.88 -0.87 -11.73
C LYS A 160 -3.94 -1.29 -10.59
N PHE A 161 -2.91 -0.50 -10.29
CA PHE A 161 -1.95 -0.85 -9.24
C PHE A 161 -2.56 -0.87 -7.84
N TYR A 162 -3.49 0.05 -7.53
CA TYR A 162 -4.22 -0.01 -6.26
C TYR A 162 -5.07 -1.27 -6.13
N ARG A 163 -5.74 -1.70 -7.20
CA ARG A 163 -6.51 -2.96 -7.20
C ARG A 163 -5.61 -4.17 -7.00
N GLU A 164 -4.46 -4.22 -7.67
CA GLU A 164 -3.47 -5.29 -7.49
C GLU A 164 -2.95 -5.33 -6.04
N ALA A 165 -2.59 -4.17 -5.47
CA ALA A 165 -2.16 -4.05 -4.08
C ALA A 165 -3.22 -4.56 -3.09
N TYR A 166 -4.48 -4.16 -3.30
CA TYR A 166 -5.61 -4.60 -2.49
C TYR A 166 -5.84 -6.11 -2.58
N MET A 167 -5.75 -6.70 -3.78
CA MET A 167 -5.90 -8.15 -3.97
C MET A 167 -4.80 -8.94 -3.26
N VAL A 168 -3.55 -8.45 -3.30
CA VAL A 168 -2.43 -9.03 -2.56
C VAL A 168 -2.72 -8.99 -1.05
N LEU A 169 -3.13 -7.84 -0.49
CA LEU A 169 -3.49 -7.72 0.93
C LEU A 169 -4.64 -8.65 1.31
N LYS A 170 -5.73 -8.64 0.53
CA LYS A 170 -6.93 -9.44 0.77
C LYS A 170 -6.60 -10.93 0.84
N SER A 171 -5.72 -11.42 -0.05
CA SER A 171 -5.32 -12.83 -0.08
C SER A 171 -4.57 -13.27 1.20
N ALA A 172 -3.83 -12.35 1.82
CA ALA A 172 -3.08 -12.64 3.02
C ALA A 172 -3.88 -12.42 4.30
N TRP A 173 -4.85 -11.51 4.30
CA TRP A 173 -5.70 -11.19 5.47
C TRP A 173 -6.33 -12.42 6.11
N ALA A 174 -6.70 -13.43 5.32
CA ALA A 174 -7.29 -14.67 5.83
C ALA A 174 -6.38 -15.46 6.79
N LYS A 175 -5.07 -15.18 6.82
CA LYS A 175 -4.05 -16.01 7.47
C LYS A 175 -3.33 -15.32 8.63
N SER A 176 -3.48 -14.01 8.83
CA SER A 176 -2.66 -13.27 9.81
C SER A 176 -3.36 -12.00 10.35
N ASP A 177 -2.92 -11.54 11.52
CA ASP A 177 -3.39 -10.30 12.14
C ASP A 177 -2.69 -9.10 11.47
N PHE A 178 -3.32 -8.56 10.43
CA PHE A 178 -2.77 -7.51 9.55
C PHE A 178 -2.93 -6.09 10.11
N LYS A 179 -2.63 -5.92 11.40
CA LYS A 179 -2.70 -4.62 12.09
C LYS A 179 -1.84 -3.56 11.40
N GLU A 180 -0.65 -3.94 10.99
CA GLU A 180 0.36 -3.02 10.47
C GLU A 180 0.04 -2.49 9.07
N VAL A 181 -0.80 -3.18 8.28
CA VAL A 181 -1.21 -2.72 6.95
C VAL A 181 -2.58 -2.04 6.97
N PHE A 182 -3.15 -1.80 8.15
CA PHE A 182 -4.48 -1.21 8.26
C PHE A 182 -4.54 0.20 7.65
N VAL A 183 -3.51 1.02 7.88
CA VAL A 183 -3.38 2.34 7.25
C VAL A 183 -3.24 2.23 5.72
N LEU A 184 -2.50 1.22 5.23
CA LEU A 184 -2.35 0.96 3.79
C LEU A 184 -3.68 0.56 3.16
N LEU A 185 -4.50 -0.25 3.83
CA LEU A 185 -5.84 -0.61 3.36
C LEU A 185 -6.72 0.65 3.20
N LEU A 186 -6.73 1.53 4.20
CA LEU A 186 -7.51 2.78 4.12
C LEU A 186 -6.98 3.69 3.00
N ALA A 187 -5.66 3.82 2.87
CA ALA A 187 -5.03 4.58 1.79
C ALA A 187 -5.43 4.07 0.40
N LEU A 188 -5.42 2.74 0.20
CA LEU A 188 -5.86 2.11 -1.05
C LEU A 188 -7.32 2.43 -1.36
N LEU A 189 -8.22 2.19 -0.40
CA LEU A 189 -9.64 2.44 -0.58
C LEU A 189 -9.94 3.92 -0.84
N ASN A 190 -9.25 4.81 -0.15
CA ASN A 190 -9.37 6.25 -0.32
C ASN A 190 -8.97 6.67 -1.74
N ASN A 191 -7.79 6.27 -2.19
CA ASN A 191 -7.26 6.69 -3.47
C ASN A 191 -8.02 6.05 -4.65
N MET A 192 -8.53 4.83 -4.50
CA MET A 192 -9.46 4.24 -5.46
C MET A 192 -10.77 5.03 -5.52
N ALA A 193 -11.34 5.42 -4.37
CA ALA A 193 -12.56 6.24 -4.31
C ALA A 193 -12.35 7.60 -5.00
N CYS A 194 -11.21 8.26 -4.79
CA CYS A 194 -10.86 9.50 -5.49
C CYS A 194 -10.86 9.33 -7.02
N ILE A 195 -10.21 8.28 -7.53
CA ILE A 195 -10.15 8.03 -8.98
C ILE A 195 -11.54 7.69 -9.54
N HIS A 196 -12.31 6.86 -8.83
CA HIS A 196 -13.68 6.54 -9.26
C HIS A 196 -14.57 7.77 -9.27
N ALA A 197 -14.47 8.66 -8.28
CA ALA A 197 -15.21 9.91 -8.24
C ALA A 197 -14.81 10.81 -9.42
N TYR A 198 -13.51 10.93 -9.69
CA TYR A 198 -12.99 11.67 -10.85
C TYR A 198 -13.52 11.11 -12.18
N MET A 199 -13.61 9.79 -12.30
CA MET A 199 -14.16 9.11 -13.48
C MET A 199 -15.70 9.07 -13.53
N SER A 200 -16.39 9.77 -12.62
CA SER A 200 -17.85 9.75 -12.47
C SER A 200 -18.45 8.34 -12.26
N ASP A 201 -17.66 7.41 -11.71
CA ASP A 201 -18.10 6.06 -11.34
C ASP A 201 -18.63 6.08 -9.90
N GLY A 202 -19.87 6.56 -9.77
CA GLY A 202 -20.54 6.68 -8.46
C GLY A 202 -20.60 5.34 -7.73
N LYS A 203 -20.92 4.24 -8.42
CA LYS A 203 -21.11 2.93 -7.78
C LYS A 203 -19.83 2.45 -7.08
N GLU A 204 -18.71 2.44 -7.80
CA GLU A 204 -17.44 1.98 -7.24
C GLU A 204 -16.90 2.95 -6.18
N THR A 205 -17.13 4.26 -6.34
CA THR A 205 -16.84 5.26 -5.31
C THR A 205 -17.55 4.92 -4.01
N HIS A 206 -18.87 4.71 -4.05
CA HIS A 206 -19.67 4.37 -2.88
C HIS A 206 -19.22 3.05 -2.23
N GLN A 207 -18.84 2.06 -3.04
CA GLN A 207 -18.34 0.79 -2.53
C GLN A 207 -17.03 0.99 -1.72
N CYS A 208 -16.08 1.76 -2.24
CA CYS A 208 -14.83 2.07 -1.55
C CYS A 208 -15.10 2.83 -0.23
N ILE A 209 -15.96 3.85 -0.27
CA ILE A 209 -16.39 4.61 0.92
C ILE A 209 -17.04 3.70 1.97
N ASN A 210 -17.92 2.79 1.56
CA ASN A 210 -18.57 1.84 2.46
C ASN A 210 -17.56 0.90 3.12
N TRP A 211 -16.56 0.41 2.36
CA TRP A 211 -15.49 -0.39 2.93
C TRP A 211 -14.62 0.39 3.91
N MET A 212 -14.29 1.65 3.63
CA MET A 212 -13.57 2.51 4.58
C MET A 212 -14.37 2.78 5.86
N ASN A 213 -15.66 3.07 5.75
CA ASN A 213 -16.54 3.26 6.91
C ASN A 213 -16.53 2.03 7.82
N ARG A 214 -16.64 0.83 7.24
CA ARG A 214 -16.58 -0.44 7.99
C ARG A 214 -15.22 -0.65 8.65
N ALA A 215 -14.14 -0.33 7.93
CA ALA A 215 -12.78 -0.43 8.45
C ALA A 215 -12.59 0.52 9.64
N ILE A 216 -12.96 1.80 9.54
CA ILE A 216 -12.80 2.78 10.63
C ILE A 216 -13.71 2.48 11.83
N ALA A 217 -14.88 1.87 11.61
CA ALA A 217 -15.75 1.42 12.70
C ALA A 217 -15.19 0.20 13.46
N SER A 218 -14.19 -0.48 12.90
CA SER A 218 -13.58 -1.67 13.51
C SER A 218 -12.67 -1.32 14.70
N LYS A 219 -12.33 -2.33 15.51
CA LYS A 219 -11.41 -2.18 16.65
C LYS A 219 -9.99 -1.81 16.20
N GLN A 220 -9.64 -2.10 14.95
CA GLN A 220 -8.32 -1.83 14.36
C GLN A 220 -8.04 -0.34 14.20
N ARG A 221 -9.04 0.54 14.31
CA ARG A 221 -8.83 2.00 14.29
C ARG A 221 -7.84 2.50 15.34
N ALA A 222 -7.67 1.77 16.46
CA ALA A 222 -6.73 2.12 17.52
C ALA A 222 -5.25 2.05 17.07
N ILE A 223 -4.97 1.45 15.91
CA ILE A 223 -3.63 1.35 15.33
C ILE A 223 -3.27 2.61 14.52
N LEU A 224 -4.27 3.38 14.09
CA LEU A 224 -4.02 4.58 13.30
C LEU A 224 -3.33 5.65 14.15
N SER A 225 -2.39 6.35 13.53
CA SER A 225 -1.90 7.60 14.07
C SER A 225 -3.05 8.61 14.17
N LYS A 226 -2.93 9.60 15.06
CA LYS A 226 -3.92 10.68 15.18
C LYS A 226 -4.11 11.42 13.85
N GLU A 227 -3.02 11.63 13.11
CA GLU A 227 -3.01 12.28 11.79
C GLU A 227 -3.82 11.47 10.77
N ASP A 228 -3.54 10.17 10.64
CA ASP A 228 -4.23 9.29 9.69
C ASP A 228 -5.71 9.16 10.03
N TYR A 229 -6.02 8.96 11.31
CA TYR A 229 -7.40 8.89 11.77
C TYR A 229 -8.17 10.18 11.42
N THR A 230 -7.56 11.34 11.66
CA THR A 230 -8.16 12.64 11.36
C THR A 230 -8.38 12.80 9.86
N PHE A 231 -7.39 12.47 9.03
CA PHE A 231 -7.48 12.53 7.58
C PHE A 231 -8.67 11.70 7.07
N PHE A 232 -8.73 10.41 7.41
CA PHE A 232 -9.77 9.52 6.88
C PHE A 232 -11.16 9.89 7.44
N SER A 233 -11.24 10.31 8.70
CA SER A 233 -12.53 10.73 9.30
C SER A 233 -13.08 12.01 8.68
N LEU A 234 -12.21 12.97 8.39
CA LEU A 234 -12.60 14.21 7.70
C LEU A 234 -13.09 13.90 6.29
N ASN A 235 -12.35 13.09 5.53
CA ASN A 235 -12.70 12.76 4.15
C ASN A 235 -14.06 12.05 4.05
N LEU A 236 -14.34 11.11 4.96
CA LEU A 236 -15.64 10.46 5.04
C LEU A 236 -16.78 11.41 5.44
N SER A 237 -16.51 12.39 6.31
CA SER A 237 -17.51 13.35 6.77
C SER A 237 -17.90 14.31 5.63
N VAL A 238 -16.91 14.81 4.88
CA VAL A 238 -17.12 15.66 3.71
C VAL A 238 -17.96 14.94 2.66
N PHE A 239 -17.64 13.68 2.36
CA PHE A 239 -18.40 12.88 1.39
C PHE A 239 -19.88 12.71 1.79
N ARG A 240 -20.17 12.39 3.06
CA ARG A 240 -21.54 12.25 3.57
C ARG A 240 -22.33 13.56 3.47
N GLY A 241 -21.70 14.69 3.77
CA GLY A 241 -22.33 16.00 3.65
C GLY A 241 -22.82 16.30 2.24
N HIS A 242 -22.03 15.92 1.23
CA HIS A 242 -22.41 16.10 -0.17
C HIS A 242 -23.55 15.17 -0.60
N GLN A 243 -23.55 13.90 -0.17
CA GLN A 243 -24.66 12.99 -0.46
C GLN A 243 -25.99 13.51 0.07
N LEU A 244 -26.01 14.11 1.27
CA LEU A 244 -27.22 14.68 1.85
C LEU A 244 -27.74 15.88 1.04
N ARG A 245 -26.84 16.73 0.53
CA ARG A 245 -27.21 17.87 -0.33
C ARG A 245 -27.83 17.40 -1.65
N LEU A 246 -27.22 16.40 -2.29
CA LEU A 246 -27.74 15.82 -3.53
C LEU A 246 -29.10 15.16 -3.32
N ALA A 247 -29.30 14.48 -2.18
CA ALA A 247 -30.58 13.86 -1.85
C ALA A 247 -31.70 14.89 -1.56
N SER A 248 -31.36 16.09 -1.07
CA SER A 248 -32.35 17.15 -0.80
C SER A 248 -32.82 17.90 -2.05
N ALA A 249 -32.11 17.75 -3.18
CA ALA A 249 -32.41 18.44 -4.43
C ALA A 249 -33.23 17.61 -5.42
N ALA A 250 -33.48 16.33 -5.12
CA ALA A 250 -34.25 15.39 -5.94
C ALA A 250 -35.67 15.22 -5.39
#